data_AF-C0XMM6-F1
#
_entry.id   AF-C0XMM6-F1
#
_cell.length_a   1.000
_cell.length_b   1.000
_cell.length_c   1.000
_cell.angle_alpha   90.00
_cell.angle_beta   90.00
_cell.angle_gamma   90.00
#
_symmetry.space_group_name_H-M   'P 1'
#
loop_
_entity.id
_entity.type
_entity.pdbx_description
1 polymer ?
#
loop_
_entity_poly.entity_id
_entity_poly.type
_entity_poly.pdbx_seq_one_letter_code
_entity_poly.pdbx_strand_id
1 'polypeptide(L)' 'MNDYKEIADIYPNIDILFNEPLSKYTHTLTGGPADILAFPESVRQTQELLDYANQYGIPVTVIGNASNLIV' A
#
# COMPACT_ATOMS: atom_id res chain seq x y z
N MET A 1 -5.60 4.53 -16.94
CA MET A 1 -4.52 4.54 -15.93
C MET A 1 -4.89 5.62 -14.94
N ASN A 2 -5.43 5.25 -13.78
CA ASN A 2 -5.77 6.24 -12.76
C ASN A 2 -4.47 6.63 -12.07
N ASP A 3 -4.07 7.88 -12.19
CA ASP A 3 -2.82 8.38 -11.62
C ASP A 3 -3.09 8.77 -10.16
N TYR A 4 -3.04 7.80 -9.24
CA TYR A 4 -3.35 8.00 -7.81
C TYR A 4 -2.26 8.75 -7.03
N LYS A 5 -1.35 9.44 -7.73
CA LYS A 5 -0.16 10.09 -7.14
C LYS A 5 -0.52 11.17 -6.12
N GLU A 6 -1.73 11.72 -6.21
CA GLU A 6 -2.24 12.73 -5.28
C GLU A 6 -2.38 12.20 -3.84
N ILE A 7 -2.48 10.88 -3.62
CA ILE A 7 -2.63 10.31 -2.27
C ILE A 7 -1.45 10.67 -1.36
N ALA A 8 -0.23 10.77 -1.91
CA ALA A 8 0.96 11.15 -1.15
C ALA A 8 0.90 12.62 -0.72
N ASP A 9 0.31 13.49 -1.54
CA ASP A 9 0.11 14.91 -1.22
C ASP A 9 -1.00 15.09 -0.16
N ILE A 10 -2.03 14.23 -0.19
CA ILE A 10 -3.14 14.24 0.78
C ILE A 10 -2.66 13.74 2.16
N TYR A 11 -1.79 12.73 2.18
CA TYR A 11 -1.30 12.10 3.41
C TYR A 11 0.23 12.19 3.54
N PRO A 12 0.80 13.39 3.72
CA PRO A 12 2.26 13.60 3.71
C PRO A 12 3.00 12.96 4.90
N ASN A 13 2.27 12.48 5.90
CA ASN A 13 2.83 11.82 7.10
C ASN A 13 2.67 10.30 7.05
N ILE A 14 2.29 9.73 5.91
CA ILE A 14 2.27 8.28 5.66
C ILE A 14 3.32 8.01 4.61
N ASP A 15 4.20 7.03 4.85
CA ASP A 15 5.14 6.59 3.84
C ASP A 15 4.37 5.84 2.73
N ILE A 16 4.31 6.44 1.54
CA ILE A 16 3.60 5.94 0.38
C ILE A 16 4.59 5.85 -0.79
N LEU A 17 4.77 4.62 -1.29
CA LEU A 17 5.64 4.28 -2.40
C LEU A 17 4.80 3.86 -3.61
N PHE A 18 5.34 4.08 -4.81
CA PHE A 18 4.68 3.76 -6.07
C PHE A 18 5.54 2.83 -6.91
N ASN A 19 4.92 1.87 -7.58
CA ASN A 19 5.58 0.84 -8.38
C ASN A 19 6.69 0.10 -7.62
N GLU A 20 6.51 -0.07 -6.31
CA GLU A 20 7.55 -0.62 -5.44
C GLU A 20 7.51 -2.16 -5.48
N PRO A 21 8.63 -2.85 -5.76
CA PRO A 21 8.66 -4.30 -5.85
C PRO A 21 8.41 -4.95 -4.47
N LEU A 22 7.35 -5.74 -4.37
CA LEU A 22 6.96 -6.41 -3.13
C LEU A 22 7.99 -7.44 -2.66
N SER A 23 8.84 -7.95 -3.56
CA SER A 23 9.95 -8.84 -3.21
C SER A 23 10.90 -8.28 -2.14
N LYS A 24 10.95 -6.96 -1.94
CA LYS A 24 11.72 -6.34 -0.84
C LYS A 24 11.10 -6.56 0.54
N TYR A 25 9.83 -6.93 0.61
CA TYR A 25 9.04 -7.02 1.84
C TYR A 25 8.49 -8.43 2.10
N THR A 26 8.69 -9.38 1.18
CA THR A 26 8.27 -10.79 1.34
C THR A 26 9.44 -11.67 1.79
N HIS A 27 9.16 -12.70 2.60
CA HIS A 27 10.21 -13.65 3.02
C HIS A 27 10.74 -14.50 1.86
N THR A 28 9.89 -14.79 0.89
CA THR A 28 10.26 -15.57 -0.31
C THR A 28 11.06 -14.75 -1.32
N LEU A 29 11.22 -13.44 -1.10
CA LEU A 29 11.86 -12.51 -2.04
C LEU A 29 11.21 -12.53 -3.43
N THR A 30 9.92 -12.87 -3.49
CA THR A 30 9.07 -12.85 -4.70
C THR A 30 7.98 -11.80 -4.54
N GLY A 31 7.54 -11.20 -5.63
CA GLY A 31 6.55 -10.13 -5.58
C GLY A 31 6.78 -9.12 -6.69
N GLY A 32 5.77 -8.95 -7.55
CA GLY A 32 5.75 -7.89 -8.56
C GLY A 32 5.68 -6.49 -7.93
N PRO A 33 5.72 -5.44 -8.75
CA PRO A 33 5.52 -4.07 -8.28
C PRO A 33 4.08 -3.89 -7.77
N ALA A 34 3.94 -3.27 -6.60
CA ALA A 34 2.67 -2.73 -6.15
C ALA A 34 2.46 -1.35 -6.76
N ASP A 35 1.26 -1.10 -7.31
CA ASP A 35 0.91 0.22 -7.85
C ASP A 35 1.03 1.31 -6.78
N ILE A 36 0.57 1.00 -5.56
CA ILE A 36 0.67 1.83 -4.36
C ILE A 36 1.01 0.92 -3.18
N LEU A 37 2.01 1.30 -2.39
CA LEU A 37 2.37 0.64 -1.14
C LEU A 37 2.42 1.69 -0.02
N ALA A 38 1.65 1.49 1.05
CA ALA A 38 1.57 2.43 2.16
C ALA A 38 1.94 1.76 3.48
N PHE A 39 2.68 2.47 4.34
CA PHE A 39 3.08 2.03 5.68
C PHE A 39 2.43 2.93 6.75
N PRO A 40 1.16 2.69 7.12
CA PRO A 40 0.54 3.40 8.23
C PRO A 40 1.16 2.96 9.57
N GLU A 41 1.40 3.91 10.46
CA GLU A 41 1.98 3.69 11.79
C GLU A 41 0.92 3.78 12.92
N SER A 42 -0.33 4.06 12.57
CA SER A 42 -1.43 4.15 13.53
C SER A 42 -2.75 3.65 12.96
N VAL A 43 -3.64 3.22 13.85
CA VAL A 43 -5.02 2.82 13.50
C VAL A 43 -5.73 3.92 12.71
N ARG A 44 -5.52 5.18 13.09
CA ARG A 44 -6.13 6.33 12.42
C ARG A 44 -5.67 6.44 10.97
N GLN A 45 -4.37 6.36 10.71
CA GLN A 45 -3.84 6.40 9.34
C GLN A 45 -4.36 5.22 8.51
N THR A 46 -4.47 4.03 9.11
CA THR A 46 -5.07 2.87 8.42
C THR A 46 -6.52 3.14 8.04
N GLN A 47 -7.32 3.73 8.94
CA GLN A 47 -8.71 4.10 8.64
C GLN A 47 -8.79 5.11 7.49
N GLU A 48 -7.98 6.17 7.55
CA GLU A 48 -7.94 7.21 6.51
C GLU A 48 -7.60 6.63 5.12
N LEU A 49 -6.65 5.69 5.04
CA LEU A 49 -6.31 5.00 3.78
C LEU A 49 -7.42 4.07 3.28
N LEU A 50 -8.09 3.35 4.18
CA LEU A 50 -9.18 2.44 3.81
C LEU A 50 -10.41 3.22 3.32
N ASP A 51 -10.73 4.34 3.97
CA ASP A 51 -11.81 5.24 3.55
C ASP A 51 -11.53 5.82 2.17
N TYR A 52 -10.30 6.29 1.93
CA TYR A 52 -9.87 6.74 0.61
C TYR A 52 -10.00 5.63 -0.44
N ALA A 53 -9.46 4.45 -0.18
CA ALA A 53 -9.52 3.34 -1.12
C ALA A 53 -10.97 2.96 -1.46
N ASN A 54 -11.86 2.93 -0.46
CA ASN A 54 -13.28 2.66 -0.65
C ASN A 54 -13.97 3.74 -1.50
N GLN A 55 -13.70 5.02 -1.22
CA GLN A 55 -14.26 6.15 -1.97
C GLN A 55 -13.90 6.10 -3.47
N TYR A 56 -12.68 5.69 -3.79
CA TYR A 56 -12.18 5.62 -5.17
C TYR A 56 -12.31 4.22 -5.80
N GLY A 57 -12.87 3.24 -5.08
CA GLY A 57 -13.04 1.87 -5.56
C GLY A 57 -11.71 1.13 -5.81
N ILE A 58 -10.67 1.46 -5.04
CA ILE A 58 -9.34 0.86 -5.13
C ILE A 58 -9.34 -0.47 -4.36
N PRO A 59 -9.00 -1.62 -4.99
CA PRO A 59 -8.85 -2.88 -4.28
C PRO A 59 -7.69 -2.80 -3.27
N VAL A 60 -7.95 -3.25 -2.03
CA VAL A 60 -6.95 -3.23 -0.96
C VAL A 60 -6.53 -4.65 -0.60
N THR A 61 -5.22 -4.86 -0.51
CA THR A 61 -4.60 -6.07 0.04
C THR A 61 -3.81 -5.68 1.27
N VAL A 62 -4.09 -6.32 2.41
CA VAL A 62 -3.34 -6.11 3.66
C VAL A 62 -2.25 -7.17 3.77
N ILE A 63 -0.99 -6.74 3.88
CA ILE A 63 0.16 -7.64 4.02
C ILE A 63 0.77 -7.43 5.41
N GLY A 64 0.88 -8.51 6.18
CA GLY A 64 1.60 -8.54 7.46
C GLY A 64 3.09 -8.85 7.25
N ASN A 65 3.67 -9.74 8.06
CA ASN A 65 5.07 -10.17 7.91
C ASN A 65 5.33 -11.01 6.63
N ALA A 66 4.38 -11.13 5.70
CA ALA A 66 4.52 -11.82 4.41
C ALA A 66 5.23 -13.21 4.46
N SER A 67 5.13 -13.93 5.57
CA SER A 67 5.83 -15.20 5.80
C SER A 67 5.13 -16.41 5.17
N ASN A 68 3.90 -16.22 4.69
CA ASN A 68 3.06 -17.27 4.12
C ASN A 68 2.25 -16.79 2.89
N LEU A 69 2.77 -15.79 2.17
CA LEU A 69 2.12 -15.23 0.99
C LEU A 69 3.09 -15.29 -0.20
N ILE A 70 2.61 -15.79 -1.34
CA ILE A 70 3.27 -15.61 -2.63
C ILE A 70 2.50 -14.51 -3.35
N VAL A 71 3.20 -13.45 -3.72
CA VAL A 71 2.72 -12.33 -4.52
C VAL A 71 3.54 -12.24 -5.79
#